data_AF-A0AAU3RFW0-F1
#
_entry.id   AF-A0AAU3RFW0-F1
#
_cell.length_a   1.000
_cell.length_b   1.000
_cell.length_c   1.000
_cell.angle_alpha   90.00
_cell.angle_beta   90.00
_cell.angle_gamma   90.00
#
_symmetry.space_group_name_H-M   'P 1'
#
loop_
_entity.id
_entity.type
_entity.pdbx_description
1 polymer ?
#
loop_
_entity_poly.entity_id
_entity_poly.type
_entity_poly.pdbx_seq_one_letter_code
_entity_poly.pdbx_strand_id
1 'polypeptide(L)'
;MTVETLPLCAYPECANHPEAPTPGNPEPAYCAHPDHNALGAFRRFRAKRQQRKDEKRRTAEAKKAGKGGSGARADLVALISQLSTDLPGYIEELAIITDSTAAEERIRTVTEAAAQRALDAERRTALAEEAADMAIAQLDVARHRFEAETDEIRKESARQVADVQFVRAELERYRERVAQLEERLDTMREEADAARRERGVLARQP
;
A
#
# COMPACT_ATOMS: atom_id res chain seq x y z
N MET A 1 -9.05 -12.87 -11.83
CA MET A 1 -8.89 -12.76 -10.38
C MET A 1 -8.83 -14.18 -9.82
N THR A 2 -7.64 -14.68 -9.47
CA THR A 2 -7.49 -15.97 -8.79
C THR A 2 -7.85 -15.76 -7.33
N VAL A 3 -8.97 -16.35 -6.88
CA VAL A 3 -9.31 -16.36 -5.45
C VAL A 3 -8.33 -17.33 -4.80
N GLU A 4 -7.27 -16.82 -4.18
CA GLU A 4 -6.42 -17.61 -3.29
C GLU A 4 -7.29 -18.06 -2.11
N THR A 5 -7.84 -19.27 -2.21
CA THR A 5 -8.53 -19.91 -1.09
C THR A 5 -7.46 -20.31 -0.07
N LEU A 6 -7.25 -19.45 0.93
CA LEU A 6 -6.40 -19.73 2.07
C LEU A 6 -6.80 -21.08 2.70
N PRO A 7 -5.83 -21.95 3.06
CA PRO A 7 -6.14 -23.23 3.69
C PRO A 7 -6.93 -23.01 4.98
N LEU A 8 -7.86 -23.91 5.28
CA LEU A 8 -8.62 -23.90 6.53
C LEU A 8 -7.84 -24.61 7.63
N CYS A 9 -8.08 -24.21 8.87
CA CYS A 9 -7.53 -24.86 10.05
C CYS A 9 -7.90 -26.35 10.06
N ALA A 10 -6.92 -27.22 10.30
CA ALA A 10 -7.10 -28.67 10.33
C ALA A 10 -7.91 -29.20 11.55
N TYR A 11 -8.36 -28.32 12.45
CA TYR A 11 -9.20 -28.70 13.58
C TYR A 11 -10.65 -28.99 13.13
N PRO A 12 -11.31 -30.07 13.60
CA PRO A 12 -12.65 -30.43 13.15
C PRO A 12 -13.64 -29.27 13.30
N GLU A 13 -14.37 -28.97 12.21
CA GLU A 13 -15.44 -27.95 12.18
C GLU A 13 -14.96 -26.49 12.42
N CYS A 14 -13.65 -26.23 12.35
CA CYS A 14 -13.10 -24.88 12.43
C CYS A 14 -13.12 -24.18 11.06
N ALA A 15 -13.69 -22.96 11.00
CA ALA A 15 -13.73 -22.13 9.79
C ALA A 15 -12.58 -21.11 9.71
N ASN A 16 -11.70 -21.06 10.72
CA ASN A 16 -10.60 -20.10 10.76
C ASN A 16 -9.42 -20.57 9.89
N HIS A 17 -8.61 -19.62 9.44
CA HIS A 17 -7.38 -19.90 8.71
C HIS A 17 -6.19 -20.08 9.67
N PRO A 18 -5.19 -20.91 9.33
CA PRO A 18 -3.92 -20.96 10.03
C PRO A 18 -3.19 -19.61 10.03
N GLU A 19 -2.27 -19.43 10.95
CA GLU A 19 -1.41 -18.24 10.97
C GLU A 19 -0.55 -18.15 9.70
N ALA A 20 -0.19 -16.93 9.30
CA ALA A 20 0.64 -16.72 8.12
C ALA A 20 2.02 -17.40 8.30
N PRO A 21 2.55 -18.07 7.27
CA PRO A 21 3.85 -18.71 7.35
C PRO A 21 4.96 -17.67 7.60
N THR A 22 5.73 -17.83 8.67
CA THR A 22 6.94 -17.04 8.91
C THR A 22 8.13 -17.63 8.14
N PRO A 23 9.03 -16.80 7.57
CA PRO A 23 10.21 -17.28 6.86
C PRO A 23 11.07 -18.20 7.75
N GLY A 24 11.30 -19.44 7.30
CA GLY A 24 12.14 -20.43 7.99
C GLY A 24 11.39 -21.46 8.85
N ASN A 25 10.07 -21.34 9.01
CA ASN A 25 9.24 -22.34 9.70
C ASN A 25 8.28 -23.04 8.72
N PRO A 26 7.93 -24.31 8.97
CA PRO A 26 6.90 -25.00 8.20
C PRO A 26 5.55 -24.30 8.36
N GLU A 27 4.73 -24.34 7.31
CA GLU A 27 3.40 -23.74 7.29
C GLU A 27 2.54 -24.34 8.42
N PRO A 28 1.95 -23.50 9.31
CA PRO A 28 1.18 -23.99 10.43
C PRO A 28 -0.14 -24.60 9.96
N ALA A 29 -0.51 -25.78 10.50
CA ALA A 29 -1.73 -26.49 10.12
C ALA A 29 -2.98 -26.05 10.93
N TYR A 30 -2.80 -25.25 11.97
CA TYR A 30 -3.87 -24.83 12.89
C TYR A 30 -3.86 -23.31 13.08
N CYS A 31 -5.01 -22.75 13.46
CA CYS A 31 -5.13 -21.33 13.79
C CYS A 31 -4.63 -21.03 15.21
N ALA A 32 -4.53 -19.74 15.56
CA ALA A 32 -4.04 -19.22 16.85
C ALA A 32 -4.83 -19.65 18.11
N HIS A 33 -5.85 -20.50 17.99
CA HIS A 33 -6.70 -20.87 19.12
C HIS A 33 -5.95 -21.89 20.01
N PRO A 34 -5.90 -21.71 21.34
CA PRO A 34 -5.07 -22.53 22.24
C PRO A 34 -5.41 -24.03 22.20
N ASP A 35 -6.67 -24.37 21.94
CA ASP A 35 -7.13 -25.76 21.82
C ASP A 35 -6.98 -26.37 20.41
N HIS A 36 -6.64 -25.55 19.40
CA HIS A 36 -6.54 -25.99 18.02
C HIS A 36 -5.11 -26.44 17.73
N ASN A 37 -4.83 -27.65 18.20
CA ASN A 37 -3.57 -28.33 17.95
C ASN A 37 -3.82 -29.82 17.64
N ALA A 38 -2.77 -30.54 17.26
CA ALA A 38 -2.87 -31.95 16.87
C ALA A 38 -3.46 -32.85 17.97
N LEU A 39 -3.15 -32.59 19.24
CA LEU A 39 -3.68 -33.36 20.36
C LEU A 39 -5.17 -33.07 20.60
N GLY A 40 -5.58 -31.80 20.50
CA GLY A 40 -6.97 -31.38 20.59
C GLY A 40 -7.83 -32.00 19.48
N ALA A 41 -7.34 -31.96 18.24
CA ALA A 41 -8.01 -32.55 17.09
C ALA A 41 -8.18 -34.07 17.26
N PHE A 42 -7.12 -34.77 17.69
CA PHE A 42 -7.16 -36.22 17.94
C PHE A 42 -8.20 -36.61 19.00
N ARG A 43 -8.28 -35.87 20.12
CA ARG A 43 -9.29 -36.10 21.17
C ARG A 43 -10.71 -35.93 20.64
N ARG A 44 -10.94 -34.89 19.82
CA ARG A 44 -12.24 -34.60 19.22
C ARG A 44 -12.67 -35.68 18.22
N PHE A 45 -11.77 -36.14 17.35
CA PHE A 45 -12.05 -37.25 16.43
C PHE A 45 -12.40 -38.55 17.17
N ARG A 46 -11.70 -38.85 18.26
CA ARG A 46 -11.99 -40.03 19.09
C ARG A 46 -13.37 -39.94 19.74
N ALA A 47 -13.75 -38.77 20.26
CA ALA A 47 -15.08 -38.54 20.83
C ALA A 47 -16.20 -38.71 19.78
N LYS A 48 -16.04 -38.12 18.59
CA LYS A 48 -17.02 -38.24 17.49
C LYS A 48 -17.17 -39.68 16.99
N ARG A 49 -16.07 -40.45 16.96
CA ARG A 49 -16.11 -41.89 16.63
C ARG A 49 -16.89 -42.70 17.66
N GLN A 50 -16.77 -42.35 18.94
CA GLN A 50 -17.52 -43.01 20.02
C GLN A 50 -19.02 -42.70 19.91
N GLN A 51 -19.40 -41.44 19.68
CA GLN A 51 -20.80 -41.05 19.47
C GLN A 51 -21.46 -41.81 18.31
N ARG A 52 -20.80 -41.89 17.15
CA ARG A 52 -21.30 -42.66 16.00
C ARG A 52 -21.49 -44.15 16.32
N LYS A 53 -20.63 -44.73 17.16
CA LYS A 53 -20.74 -46.12 17.58
C LYS A 53 -21.94 -46.34 18.50
N ASP A 54 -22.20 -45.42 19.42
CA ASP A 54 -23.31 -45.49 20.37
C ASP A 54 -24.66 -45.25 19.65
N GLU A 55 -24.71 -44.31 18.71
CA GLU A 55 -25.88 -44.06 17.86
C GLU A 55 -26.22 -45.25 16.95
N LYS A 56 -25.20 -45.90 16.38
CA LYS A 56 -25.38 -47.14 15.61
C LYS A 56 -25.94 -48.29 16.46
N ARG A 57 -25.59 -48.37 17.75
CA ARG A 57 -26.15 -49.37 18.68
C ARG A 57 -27.62 -49.09 18.98
N ARG A 58 -27.96 -47.84 19.29
CA ARG A 58 -29.35 -47.42 19.56
C ARG A 58 -30.29 -47.66 18.38
N THR A 59 -29.84 -47.34 17.15
CA THR A 59 -30.63 -47.57 15.94
C THR A 59 -30.81 -49.06 15.61
N ALA A 60 -29.84 -49.91 15.96
CA ALA A 60 -29.97 -51.36 15.79
C ALA A 60 -30.94 -52.00 16.80
N GLU A 61 -31.00 -51.47 18.03
CA GLU A 61 -31.94 -51.91 19.06
C GLU A 61 -33.39 -51.52 18.70
N ALA A 62 -33.61 -50.31 18.17
CA ALA A 62 -34.94 -49.86 17.73
C ALA A 62 -35.51 -50.71 16.57
N LYS A 63 -34.66 -51.17 15.64
CA LYS A 63 -35.10 -51.97 14.49
C LYS A 63 -35.55 -53.40 14.83
N LYS A 64 -35.17 -53.95 16.00
CA LYS A 64 -35.60 -55.28 16.43
C LYS A 64 -37.03 -55.32 16.99
N ALA A 65 -37.61 -54.17 17.34
CA ALA A 65 -38.91 -54.10 18.01
C ALA A 65 -40.14 -54.06 17.06
N GLY A 66 -39.96 -53.84 15.76
CA GLY A 66 -41.05 -53.42 14.86
C GLY A 66 -41.48 -54.40 13.77
N LYS A 67 -41.60 -55.71 14.02
CA LYS A 67 -42.02 -56.66 12.96
C LYS A 67 -43.19 -57.56 13.42
N GLY A 68 -44.42 -57.07 13.24
CA GLY A 68 -45.68 -57.82 13.42
C GLY A 68 -46.77 -57.32 12.46
N GLY A 69 -47.24 -58.19 11.56
CA GLY A 69 -47.95 -57.86 10.31
C GLY A 69 -49.48 -57.69 10.33
N SER A 70 -50.05 -57.00 11.32
CA SER A 70 -51.44 -56.50 11.26
C SER A 70 -51.51 -54.99 10.95
N GLY A 71 -50.36 -54.33 10.79
CA GLY A 71 -50.22 -52.88 10.68
C GLY A 71 -50.67 -52.31 9.34
N ALA A 72 -50.59 -53.01 8.20
CA ALA A 72 -50.61 -52.37 6.88
C ALA A 72 -51.78 -51.39 6.61
N ARG A 73 -53.00 -51.68 7.10
CA ARG A 73 -54.15 -50.77 6.94
C ARG A 73 -54.13 -49.62 7.97
N ALA A 74 -53.71 -49.91 9.20
CA ALA A 74 -53.53 -48.89 10.24
C ALA A 74 -52.35 -47.96 9.91
N ASP A 75 -51.27 -48.52 9.37
CA ASP A 75 -50.08 -47.84 8.85
C ASP A 75 -50.44 -46.96 7.65
N LEU A 76 -51.32 -47.43 6.75
CA LEU A 76 -51.84 -46.60 5.65
C LEU A 76 -52.68 -45.43 6.17
N VAL A 77 -53.54 -45.65 7.15
CA VAL A 77 -54.35 -44.58 7.77
C VAL A 77 -53.47 -43.60 8.54
N ALA A 78 -52.45 -44.08 9.25
CA ALA A 78 -51.46 -43.24 9.92
C ALA A 78 -50.66 -42.40 8.93
N LEU A 79 -50.23 -43.00 7.81
CA LEU A 79 -49.53 -42.31 6.74
C LEU A 79 -50.40 -41.24 6.08
N ILE A 80 -51.68 -41.53 5.81
CA ILE A 80 -52.63 -40.56 5.26
C ILE A 80 -52.87 -39.41 6.25
N SER A 81 -53.02 -39.72 7.54
CA SER A 81 -53.22 -38.71 8.59
C SER A 81 -51.99 -37.80 8.72
N GLN A 82 -50.81 -38.40 8.70
CA GLN A 82 -49.55 -37.66 8.72
C GLN A 82 -49.38 -36.80 7.46
N LEU A 83 -49.65 -37.34 6.28
CA LEU A 83 -49.63 -36.57 5.04
C LEU A 83 -50.61 -35.39 5.08
N SER A 84 -51.80 -35.57 5.65
CA SER A 84 -52.80 -34.49 5.78
C SER A 84 -52.36 -33.40 6.77
N THR A 85 -51.50 -33.74 7.73
CA THR A 85 -50.94 -32.80 8.71
C THR A 85 -49.74 -32.05 8.11
N ASP A 86 -48.93 -32.73 7.30
CA ASP A 86 -47.69 -32.19 6.75
C ASP A 86 -47.90 -31.42 5.44
N LEU A 87 -48.88 -31.80 4.60
CA LEU A 87 -49.14 -31.16 3.29
C LEU A 87 -49.39 -29.64 3.38
N PRO A 88 -50.20 -29.13 4.33
CA PRO A 88 -50.42 -27.69 4.46
C PRO A 88 -49.12 -26.92 4.72
N GLY A 89 -48.22 -27.47 5.54
CA GLY A 89 -46.90 -26.89 5.78
C GLY A 89 -46.05 -26.84 4.52
N TYR A 90 -46.01 -27.92 3.73
CA TYR A 90 -45.30 -27.94 2.45
C TYR A 90 -45.89 -26.96 1.41
N ILE A 91 -47.21 -26.74 1.43
CA ILE A 91 -47.87 -25.76 0.55
C ILE A 91 -47.48 -24.33 0.95
N GLU A 92 -47.42 -24.02 2.25
CA GLU A 92 -46.95 -22.72 2.74
C GLU A 92 -45.46 -22.48 2.42
N GLU A 93 -44.60 -23.48 2.60
CA GLU A 93 -43.19 -23.41 2.22
C GLU A 93 -43.02 -23.20 0.71
N LEU A 94 -43.78 -23.92 -0.10
CA LEU A 94 -43.76 -23.73 -1.56
C LEU A 94 -44.30 -22.37 -1.96
N ALA A 95 -45.31 -21.82 -1.28
CA ALA A 95 -45.83 -20.48 -1.55
C ALA A 95 -44.78 -19.39 -1.29
N ILE A 96 -43.96 -19.55 -0.25
CA ILE A 96 -42.85 -18.63 0.06
C ILE A 96 -41.74 -18.75 -1.00
N ILE A 97 -41.42 -19.97 -1.44
CA ILE A 97 -40.38 -20.23 -2.45
C ILE A 97 -40.84 -19.80 -3.86
N THR A 98 -42.14 -19.85 -4.15
CA THR A 98 -42.71 -19.55 -5.47
C THR A 98 -43.19 -18.11 -5.63
N ASP A 99 -42.96 -17.24 -4.65
CA ASP A 99 -43.13 -15.78 -4.81
C ASP A 99 -42.00 -15.20 -5.69
N SER A 100 -42.03 -15.61 -6.95
CA SER A 100 -41.16 -15.18 -8.04
C SER A 100 -41.26 -13.67 -8.25
N THR A 101 -42.45 -13.08 -8.05
CA THR A 101 -42.66 -11.63 -8.16
C THR A 101 -41.87 -10.85 -7.10
N ALA A 102 -41.88 -11.29 -5.84
CA ALA A 102 -41.06 -10.65 -4.81
C ALA A 102 -39.57 -10.89 -5.02
N ALA A 103 -39.18 -12.05 -5.56
CA ALA A 103 -37.78 -12.33 -5.91
C ALA A 103 -37.29 -11.45 -7.06
N GLU A 104 -38.07 -11.31 -8.13
CA GLU A 104 -37.77 -10.45 -9.29
C GLU A 104 -37.64 -8.98 -8.87
N GLU A 105 -38.53 -8.49 -8.00
CA GLU A 105 -38.45 -7.12 -7.48
C GLU A 105 -37.16 -6.86 -6.70
N ARG A 106 -36.76 -7.82 -5.85
CA ARG A 106 -35.49 -7.73 -5.10
C ARG A 106 -34.29 -7.77 -6.04
N ILE A 107 -34.31 -8.64 -7.04
CA ILE A 107 -33.25 -8.73 -8.06
C ILE A 107 -33.14 -7.41 -8.81
N ARG A 108 -34.27 -6.84 -9.27
CA ARG A 108 -34.31 -5.54 -9.95
C ARG A 108 -33.70 -4.45 -9.07
N THR A 109 -34.17 -4.34 -7.82
CA THR A 109 -33.68 -3.32 -6.86
C THR A 109 -32.17 -3.46 -6.62
N VAL A 110 -31.67 -4.68 -6.40
CA VAL A 110 -30.24 -4.93 -6.17
C VAL A 110 -29.43 -4.63 -7.43
N THR A 111 -29.96 -4.96 -8.61
CA THR A 111 -29.31 -4.71 -9.90
C THR A 111 -29.20 -3.22 -10.19
N GLU A 112 -30.28 -2.46 -9.98
CA GLU A 112 -30.29 -1.00 -10.12
C GLU A 112 -29.31 -0.34 -9.15
N ALA A 113 -29.31 -0.77 -7.88
CA ALA A 113 -28.36 -0.27 -6.89
C ALA A 113 -26.91 -0.62 -7.24
N ALA A 114 -26.66 -1.80 -7.79
CA ALA A 114 -25.33 -2.21 -8.23
C ALA A 114 -24.87 -1.39 -9.44
N ALA A 115 -25.75 -1.16 -10.42
CA ALA A 115 -25.47 -0.32 -11.58
C ALA A 115 -25.14 1.12 -11.16
N GLN A 116 -25.91 1.69 -10.23
CA GLN A 116 -25.62 3.03 -9.71
C GLN A 116 -24.27 3.11 -9.02
N ARG A 117 -23.93 2.13 -8.17
CA ARG A 117 -22.61 2.08 -7.50
C ARG A 117 -21.46 1.95 -8.50
N ALA A 118 -21.66 1.21 -9.60
CA ALA A 118 -20.66 1.09 -10.65
C ALA A 118 -20.42 2.43 -11.35
N LEU A 119 -21.50 3.13 -11.75
CA LEU A 119 -21.42 4.47 -12.34
C LEU A 119 -20.75 5.48 -11.40
N ASP A 120 -21.09 5.46 -10.12
CA ASP A 120 -20.48 6.34 -9.12
C ASP A 120 -18.99 6.01 -8.88
N ALA A 121 -18.60 4.74 -8.99
CA ALA A 121 -17.20 4.34 -8.92
C ALA A 121 -16.44 4.81 -10.16
N GLU A 122 -16.97 4.60 -11.36
CA GLU A 122 -16.38 5.08 -12.62
C GLU A 122 -16.21 6.60 -12.62
N ARG A 123 -17.22 7.34 -12.17
CA ARG A 123 -17.14 8.80 -12.05
C ARG A 123 -16.04 9.25 -11.10
N ARG A 124 -15.89 8.57 -9.95
CA ARG A 124 -14.81 8.88 -9.00
C ARG A 124 -13.44 8.57 -9.59
N THR A 125 -13.29 7.47 -10.31
CA THR A 125 -12.05 7.13 -11.01
C THR A 125 -11.71 8.18 -12.06
N ALA A 126 -12.67 8.55 -12.93
CA ALA A 126 -12.45 9.55 -13.96
C ALA A 126 -12.02 10.92 -13.39
N LEU A 127 -12.67 11.36 -12.31
CA LEU A 127 -12.28 12.60 -11.62
C LEU A 127 -10.88 12.51 -10.97
N ALA A 128 -10.51 11.34 -10.45
CA ALA A 128 -9.19 11.11 -9.89
C ALA A 128 -8.10 11.10 -10.96
N GLU A 129 -8.38 10.51 -12.13
CA GLU A 129 -7.48 10.51 -13.29
C GLU A 129 -7.28 11.94 -13.82
N GLU A 130 -8.36 12.70 -14.01
CA GLU A 130 -8.28 14.11 -14.44
C GLU A 130 -7.47 14.95 -13.45
N ALA A 131 -7.71 14.78 -12.14
CA ALA A 131 -6.95 15.46 -11.10
C ALA A 131 -5.45 15.08 -11.11
N ALA A 132 -5.14 13.81 -11.39
CA ALA A 132 -3.76 13.34 -11.51
C ALA A 132 -3.05 13.94 -12.73
N ASP A 133 -3.72 13.97 -13.88
CA ASP A 133 -3.19 14.56 -15.11
C ASP A 133 -2.92 16.06 -14.94
N MET A 134 -3.85 16.79 -14.30
CA MET A 134 -3.64 18.19 -13.95
C MET A 134 -2.45 18.39 -13.01
N ALA A 135 -2.29 17.54 -12.00
CA ALA A 135 -1.16 17.62 -11.07
C ALA A 135 0.18 17.35 -11.77
N ILE A 136 0.22 16.38 -12.68
CA ILE A 136 1.41 16.08 -13.50
C ILE A 136 1.75 17.28 -14.39
N ALA A 137 0.77 17.86 -15.08
CA ALA A 137 1.00 19.03 -15.92
C ALA A 137 1.54 20.23 -15.12
N GLN A 138 1.00 20.48 -13.92
CA GLN A 138 1.50 21.54 -13.03
C GLN A 138 2.94 21.26 -12.58
N LEU A 139 3.25 20.00 -12.26
CA LEU A 139 4.60 19.59 -11.86
C LEU A 139 5.61 19.79 -13.00
N ASP A 140 5.25 19.45 -14.24
CA ASP A 140 6.12 19.64 -15.39
C ASP A 140 6.41 21.14 -15.64
N VAL A 141 5.39 21.99 -15.53
CA VAL A 141 5.56 23.45 -15.62
C VAL A 141 6.48 23.97 -14.52
N ALA A 142 6.26 23.53 -13.27
CA ALA A 142 7.10 23.92 -12.14
C ALA A 142 8.55 23.45 -12.30
N ARG A 143 8.76 22.22 -12.78
CA ARG A 143 10.10 21.67 -13.07
C ARG A 143 10.81 22.51 -14.13
N HIS A 144 10.18 22.78 -15.26
CA HIS A 144 10.80 23.57 -16.31
C HIS A 144 11.13 24.99 -15.87
N ARG A 145 10.26 25.62 -15.08
CA ARG A 145 10.54 26.92 -14.50
C ARG A 145 11.77 26.86 -13.57
N PHE A 146 11.83 25.87 -12.70
CA PHE A 146 12.94 25.70 -11.77
C PHE A 146 14.27 25.44 -12.49
N GLU A 147 14.25 24.61 -13.55
CA GLU A 147 15.41 24.36 -14.41
C GLU A 147 15.90 25.66 -15.06
N ALA A 148 14.98 26.45 -15.64
CA ALA A 148 15.32 27.72 -16.26
C ALA A 148 15.88 28.75 -15.27
N GLU A 149 15.27 28.88 -14.08
CA GLU A 149 15.76 29.77 -13.01
C GLU A 149 17.14 29.33 -12.52
N THR A 150 17.37 28.02 -12.35
CA THR A 150 18.66 27.47 -11.93
C THR A 150 19.75 27.73 -12.97
N ASP A 151 19.44 27.56 -14.24
CA ASP A 151 20.36 27.84 -15.34
C ASP A 151 20.71 29.33 -15.43
N GLU A 152 19.75 30.22 -15.19
CA GLU A 152 20.00 31.65 -15.16
C GLU A 152 20.87 32.05 -13.96
N ILE A 153 20.57 31.54 -12.77
CA ILE A 153 21.41 31.75 -11.57
C ILE A 153 22.84 31.26 -11.82
N ARG A 154 23.01 30.10 -12.49
CA ARG A 154 24.34 29.57 -12.80
C ARG A 154 25.10 30.50 -13.76
N LYS A 155 24.44 31.02 -14.80
CA LYS A 155 25.04 31.97 -15.75
C LYS A 155 25.40 33.29 -15.08
N GLU A 156 24.51 33.83 -14.25
CA GLU A 156 24.75 35.06 -13.51
C GLU A 156 25.92 34.89 -12.54
N SER A 157 25.93 33.81 -11.76
CA SER A 157 27.02 33.51 -10.84
C SER A 157 28.36 33.36 -11.56
N ALA A 158 28.38 32.71 -12.73
CA ALA A 158 29.58 32.59 -13.54
C ALA A 158 30.09 33.96 -14.03
N ARG A 159 29.19 34.87 -14.43
CA ARG A 159 29.54 36.25 -14.79
C ARG A 159 30.13 37.01 -13.60
N GLN A 160 29.45 36.98 -12.45
CA GLN A 160 29.91 37.64 -11.23
C GLN A 160 31.30 37.14 -10.79
N VAL A 161 31.55 35.82 -10.87
CA VAL A 161 32.86 35.25 -10.57
C VAL A 161 33.92 35.74 -11.57
N ALA A 162 33.61 35.80 -12.86
CA ALA A 162 34.52 36.31 -13.88
C ALA A 162 34.84 37.80 -13.65
N ASP A 163 33.84 38.62 -13.32
CA ASP A 163 34.02 40.04 -13.03
C ASP A 163 34.92 40.26 -11.81
N VAL A 164 34.70 39.50 -10.72
CA VAL A 164 35.55 39.55 -9.52
C VAL A 164 36.99 39.13 -9.83
N GLN A 165 37.17 38.09 -10.64
CA GLN A 165 38.51 37.65 -11.07
C GLN A 165 39.21 38.72 -11.91
N PHE A 166 38.49 39.38 -12.81
CA PHE A 166 39.01 40.47 -13.61
C PHE A 166 39.46 41.65 -12.74
N VAL A 167 38.60 42.11 -11.83
CA VAL A 167 38.93 43.22 -10.90
C VAL A 167 40.13 42.86 -10.03
N ARG A 168 40.21 41.61 -9.54
CA ARG A 168 41.36 41.15 -8.77
C ARG A 168 42.66 41.22 -9.59
N ALA A 169 42.65 40.75 -10.84
CA ALA A 169 43.81 40.82 -11.71
C ALA A 169 44.22 42.26 -12.03
N GLU A 170 43.26 43.17 -12.22
CA GLU A 170 43.57 44.59 -12.37
C GLU A 170 44.19 45.19 -11.11
N LEU A 171 43.66 44.89 -9.93
CA LEU A 171 44.22 45.34 -8.66
C LEU A 171 45.66 44.86 -8.45
N GLU A 172 45.96 43.61 -8.82
CA GLU A 172 47.33 43.08 -8.79
C GLU A 172 48.26 43.89 -9.73
N ARG A 173 47.82 44.19 -10.96
CA ARG A 173 48.57 45.07 -11.88
C ARG A 173 48.73 46.51 -11.38
N TYR A 174 47.73 47.06 -10.68
CA TYR A 174 47.86 48.38 -10.05
C TYR A 174 48.89 48.35 -8.93
N ARG A 175 48.87 47.31 -8.08
CA ARG A 175 49.87 47.13 -7.01
C ARG A 175 51.28 47.02 -7.55
N GLU A 176 51.50 46.24 -8.61
CA GLU A 176 52.80 46.12 -9.28
C GLU A 176 53.29 47.46 -9.83
N ARG A 177 52.42 48.23 -10.49
CA ARG A 177 52.78 49.57 -11.00
C ARG A 177 53.11 50.54 -9.88
N VAL A 178 52.37 50.51 -8.77
CA VAL A 178 52.66 51.34 -7.60
C VAL A 178 54.04 50.98 -7.03
N ALA A 179 54.33 49.69 -6.84
CA ALA A 179 55.64 49.24 -6.37
C ALA A 179 56.79 49.70 -7.28
N GLN A 180 56.63 49.61 -8.60
CA GLN A 180 57.61 50.10 -9.57
C GLN A 180 57.79 51.63 -9.50
N LEU A 181 56.72 52.39 -9.26
CA LEU A 181 56.80 53.83 -9.11
C LEU A 181 57.47 54.23 -7.79
N GLU A 182 57.21 53.50 -6.71
CA GLU A 182 57.88 53.67 -5.43
C GLU A 182 59.39 53.42 -5.54
N GLU A 183 59.79 52.31 -6.17
CA GLU A 183 61.20 52.00 -6.42
C GLU A 183 61.89 53.11 -7.25
N ARG A 184 61.26 53.57 -8.33
CA ARG A 184 61.78 54.68 -9.14
C ARG A 184 61.90 55.98 -8.35
N LEU A 185 60.95 56.28 -7.46
CA LEU A 185 61.01 57.47 -6.62
C LEU A 185 62.16 57.39 -5.62
N ASP A 186 62.42 56.21 -5.05
CA ASP A 186 63.54 56.00 -4.15
C ASP A 186 64.89 56.12 -4.88
N THR A 187 65.04 55.53 -6.07
CA THR A 187 66.23 55.76 -6.91
C THR A 187 66.45 57.25 -7.20
N MET A 188 65.40 57.99 -7.61
CA MET A 188 65.51 59.42 -7.89
C MET A 188 65.89 60.24 -6.65
N ARG A 189 65.42 59.84 -5.46
CA ARG A 189 65.82 60.46 -4.19
C ARG A 189 67.30 60.22 -3.88
N GLU A 190 67.77 58.99 -4.06
CA GLU A 190 69.17 58.63 -3.87
C GLU A 190 70.10 59.38 -4.83
N GLU A 191 69.71 59.48 -6.11
CA GLU A 191 70.43 60.26 -7.12
C GLU A 191 70.47 61.76 -6.78
N ALA A 192 69.34 62.34 -6.38
CA ALA A 192 69.28 63.74 -5.95
C ALA A 192 70.16 64.00 -4.71
N ASP A 193 70.18 63.06 -3.76
CA ASP A 193 71.06 63.13 -2.59
C ASP A 193 72.55 63.01 -2.95
N ALA A 194 72.89 62.12 -3.90
CA ALA A 194 74.25 62.00 -4.42
C ALA A 194 74.70 63.31 -5.10
N ALA A 195 73.89 63.87 -5.99
CA ALA A 195 74.18 65.14 -6.66
C ALA A 195 74.33 66.30 -5.66
N ARG A 196 73.50 66.34 -4.60
CA ARG A 196 73.64 67.32 -3.50
C ARG A 196 74.97 67.17 -2.77
N ARG A 197 75.40 65.94 -2.47
CA ARG A 197 76.70 65.66 -1.84
C ARG A 197 77.86 66.09 -2.74
N GLU A 198 77.84 65.72 -4.02
CA GLU A 198 78.87 66.09 -4.99
C GLU A 198 79.02 67.61 -5.14
N ARG A 199 77.89 68.33 -5.27
CA ARG A 199 77.90 69.80 -5.33
C ARG A 199 78.49 70.42 -4.06
N GLY A 200 78.22 69.83 -2.90
CA GLY A 200 78.81 70.27 -1.63
C GLY A 200 80.32 70.03 -1.55
N VAL A 201 80.83 68.97 -2.16
CA VAL A 201 82.27 68.68 -2.26
C VAL A 201 82.95 69.67 -3.21
N LEU A 202 82.39 69.90 -4.39
CA LEU A 202 82.91 70.86 -5.37
C LEU A 202 82.97 72.29 -4.81
N ALA A 203 81.95 72.71 -4.04
CA ALA A 203 81.93 74.02 -3.41
C ALA A 203 82.98 74.21 -2.28
N ARG A 204 83.64 73.13 -1.84
CA ARG A 204 84.67 73.15 -0.78
C ARG A 204 86.09 72.98 -1.31
N GLN A 205 86.28 72.85 -2.63
CA GLN A 205 87.60 72.91 -3.25
C GLN A 205 87.99 74.39 -3.49
N PRO A 206 89.15 74.86 -3.00
CA PRO A 206 89.60 76.24 -3.11
C PRO A 206 90.00 76.65 -4.54
#